data_AF-A0A7X9HRV7-F1
#
_entry.id   AF-A0A7X9HRV7-F1
#
_cell.length_a   1.000
_cell.length_b   1.000
_cell.length_c   1.000
_cell.angle_alpha   90.00
_cell.angle_beta   90.00
_cell.angle_gamma   90.00
#
_symmetry.space_group_name_H-M   'P 1'
#
loop_
_entity.id
_entity.type
_entity.pdbx_description
1 polymer ?
#
loop_
_entity_poly.entity_id
_entity_poly.type
_entity_poly.pdbx_seq_one_letter_code
_entity_poly.pdbx_strand_id
1 'polypeptide(L)'
;MTKDTYITYVVFRKFREGDIIALFPYEDYDLSGLYCSSYMHTGQHSGADYHGLIHVTKPAKESEYTDLKAELEGIGYNLKIIKRYTKCFHLLK
;
A
#
# COMPACT_ATOMS: atom_id res chain seq x y z
N MET A 1 -16.94 8.51 10.00
CA MET A 1 -15.60 8.62 10.59
C MET A 1 -14.84 9.71 9.86
N THR A 2 -14.15 10.59 10.59
CA THR A 2 -13.32 11.64 10.00
C THR A 2 -12.03 10.99 9.51
N LYS A 3 -11.65 11.22 8.24
CA LYS A 3 -10.37 10.74 7.70
C LYS A 3 -9.21 11.42 8.45
N ASP A 4 -8.10 10.71 8.59
CA ASP A 4 -6.88 11.29 9.13
C ASP A 4 -6.43 12.50 8.31
N THR A 5 -5.79 13.47 8.96
CA THR A 5 -5.16 14.62 8.29
C THR A 5 -3.86 14.21 7.60
N TYR A 6 -3.24 13.11 8.03
CA TYR A 6 -2.04 12.54 7.43
C TYR A 6 -2.36 11.77 6.13
N ILE A 7 -1.68 12.14 5.04
CA ILE A 7 -1.83 11.45 3.75
C ILE A 7 -0.95 10.21 3.73
N THR A 8 -1.59 9.04 3.67
CA THR A 8 -0.90 7.76 3.54
C THR A 8 -0.78 7.36 2.07
N TYR A 9 0.44 7.18 1.60
CA TYR A 9 0.71 6.77 0.22
C TYR A 9 0.60 5.26 0.06
N VAL A 10 -0.13 4.81 -0.94
CA VAL A 10 -0.42 3.38 -1.15
C VAL A 10 -0.20 2.96 -2.59
N VAL A 11 0.34 1.76 -2.78
CA VAL A 11 0.47 1.08 -4.08
C VAL A 11 -0.36 -0.20 -4.03
N PHE A 12 -1.40 -0.29 -4.87
CA PHE A 12 -2.19 -1.50 -5.00
C PHE A 12 -1.59 -2.45 -6.03
N ARG A 13 -1.39 -3.70 -5.63
CA ARG A 13 -0.85 -4.78 -6.47
C ARG A 13 -1.78 -5.98 -6.45
N LYS A 14 -1.74 -6.73 -7.54
CA LYS A 14 -2.52 -7.94 -7.75
C LYS A 14 -1.61 -9.15 -7.91
N PHE A 15 -1.85 -10.18 -7.12
CA PHE A 15 -1.23 -11.50 -7.24
C PHE A 15 -1.75 -12.25 -8.46
N ARG A 16 -1.05 -13.30 -8.89
CA ARG A 16 -1.45 -14.08 -10.07
C ARG A 16 -2.76 -14.83 -9.83
N GLU A 17 -2.96 -15.21 -8.57
CA GLU A 17 -4.09 -15.94 -8.01
C GLU A 17 -5.36 -15.07 -7.96
N GLY A 18 -5.21 -13.75 -7.98
CA GLY A 18 -6.33 -12.80 -8.03
C GLY A 18 -6.35 -11.81 -6.86
N ASP A 19 -5.69 -12.14 -5.76
CA ASP A 19 -5.72 -11.35 -4.54
C ASP A 19 -5.07 -9.98 -4.69
N ILE A 20 -5.60 -9.01 -3.94
CA ILE A 20 -5.14 -7.62 -3.94
C ILE A 20 -4.43 -7.30 -2.63
N ILE A 21 -3.27 -6.66 -2.76
CA ILE A 21 -2.48 -6.17 -1.64
C ILE A 21 -2.25 -4.66 -1.77
N ALA A 22 -2.42 -3.96 -0.66
CA ALA A 22 -2.03 -2.58 -0.46
C ALA A 22 -0.61 -2.55 0.13
N LEU A 23 0.31 -1.84 -0.52
CA LEU A 23 1.67 -1.60 -0.01
C LEU A 23 1.81 -0.14 0.39
N PHE A 24 2.37 0.12 1.56
CA PHE A 24 2.60 1.45 2.10
C PHE A 24 4.11 1.76 2.08
N PRO A 25 4.67 2.17 0.93
CA PRO A 25 6.11 2.18 0.72
C PRO A 25 6.86 3.29 1.48
N TYR A 26 6.15 4.13 2.24
CA TYR A 26 6.73 5.16 3.10
C TYR A 26 6.43 4.92 4.59
N GLU A 27 5.68 3.85 4.90
CA GLU A 27 5.44 3.40 6.27
C GLU A 27 6.38 2.24 6.54
N ASP A 28 7.48 2.53 7.22
CA ASP A 28 8.47 1.53 7.60
C ASP A 28 7.82 0.50 8.53
N TYR A 29 7.93 -0.78 8.18
CA TYR A 29 7.50 -1.87 9.07
C TYR A 29 8.60 -2.24 10.06
N ASP A 30 9.86 -2.03 9.68
CA ASP A 30 11.03 -2.40 10.45
C ASP A 30 12.08 -1.28 10.51
N LEU A 31 12.94 -1.33 11.53
CA LEU A 31 13.97 -0.31 11.76
C LEU A 31 15.04 -0.25 10.65
N SER A 32 15.14 -1.29 9.80
CA SER A 32 16.10 -1.30 8.70
C SER A 32 15.58 -0.63 7.42
N GLY A 33 14.27 -0.33 7.34
CA GLY A 33 13.64 0.25 6.16
C GLY A 33 13.61 -0.69 4.95
N LEU A 34 13.79 -2.00 5.17
CA LEU A 34 13.76 -3.02 4.13
C LEU A 34 12.34 -3.52 3.86
N TYR A 35 11.48 -3.50 4.87
CA TYR A 35 10.10 -3.94 4.77
C TYR A 35 9.15 -2.76 4.92
N CYS A 36 8.19 -2.68 3.99
CA CYS A 36 7.10 -1.72 4.09
C CYS A 36 5.90 -2.38 4.77
N SER A 37 5.06 -1.55 5.39
CA SER A 37 3.76 -2.03 5.86
C SER A 37 2.90 -2.44 4.67
N SER A 38 2.09 -3.49 4.84
CA SER A 38 1.15 -3.95 3.81
C SER A 38 -0.20 -4.37 4.40
N TYR A 39 -1.24 -4.41 3.56
CA TYR A 39 -2.59 -4.82 3.99
C TYR A 39 -3.32 -5.61 2.89
N MET A 40 -4.04 -6.65 3.30
CA MET A 40 -4.87 -7.51 2.45
C MET A 40 -6.20 -7.82 3.15
N HIS A 41 -7.25 -8.05 2.37
CA HIS A 41 -8.57 -8.51 2.88
C HIS A 41 -8.46 -9.78 3.73
N THR A 42 -7.67 -10.74 3.26
CA THR A 42 -7.43 -12.04 3.90
C THR A 42 -5.96 -12.16 4.29
N GLY A 43 -5.60 -11.69 5.48
CA GLY A 43 -4.24 -11.82 6.03
C GLY A 43 -3.66 -10.50 6.53
N GLN A 44 -4.11 -10.07 7.70
CA GLN A 44 -3.76 -8.83 8.41
C GLN A 44 -2.30 -8.35 8.29
N HIS A 45 -2.17 -7.01 8.34
CA HIS A 45 -0.97 -6.17 8.42
C HIS A 45 0.36 -6.93 8.68
N SER A 46 1.12 -7.19 7.62
CA SER A 46 2.46 -7.77 7.73
C SER A 46 3.52 -6.87 7.08
N GLY A 47 4.76 -7.05 7.50
CA GLY A 47 5.92 -6.53 6.77
C GLY A 47 6.00 -7.20 5.40
N ALA A 48 6.25 -6.39 4.38
CA ALA A 48 6.31 -6.83 3.01
C ALA A 48 7.56 -6.31 2.32
N ASP A 49 8.28 -7.21 1.64
CA ASP A 49 9.36 -6.82 0.73
C ASP A 49 8.74 -6.14 -0.49
N TYR A 50 8.79 -4.81 -0.50
CA TYR A 50 8.25 -4.00 -1.58
C TYR A 50 8.87 -4.38 -2.93
N HIS A 51 10.19 -4.58 -2.97
CA HIS A 51 10.90 -4.86 -4.21
C HIS A 51 10.54 -6.25 -4.73
N GLY A 52 10.56 -7.27 -3.87
CA GLY A 52 10.14 -8.63 -4.22
C GLY A 52 8.70 -8.68 -4.75
N LEU A 53 7.76 -8.02 -4.05
CA LEU A 53 6.36 -8.01 -4.45
C LEU A 53 6.12 -7.32 -5.78
N ILE A 54 6.80 -6.22 -6.08
CA ILE A 54 6.67 -5.54 -7.38
C ILE A 54 7.08 -6.46 -8.55
N HIS A 55 8.03 -7.39 -8.33
CA HIS A 55 8.46 -8.34 -9.37
C HIS A 55 7.48 -9.49 -9.60
N VAL A 56 6.82 -9.99 -8.55
CA VAL A 56 5.95 -11.17 -8.64
C VAL A 56 4.47 -10.83 -8.87
N THR A 57 4.06 -9.60 -8.58
CA THR A 57 2.69 -9.09 -8.76
C THR A 57 2.56 -8.19 -9.99
N LYS A 58 1.33 -7.79 -10.33
CA LYS A 58 1.04 -6.78 -11.36
C LYS A 58 0.32 -5.56 -10.75
N PRO A 59 0.35 -4.38 -11.39
CA PRO A 59 -0.49 -3.26 -10.95
C PRO A 59 -1.97 -3.67 -10.91
N ALA A 60 -2.65 -3.39 -9.81
CA ALA A 60 -4.10 -3.61 -9.71
C ALA A 60 -4.85 -2.50 -10.47
N LYS A 61 -5.98 -2.84 -11.09
CA LYS A 61 -6.90 -1.86 -11.70
C LYS A 61 -7.78 -1.24 -10.62
N GLU A 62 -8.30 -0.04 -10.90
CA GLU A 62 -9.18 0.67 -9.97
C GLU A 62 -10.41 -0.14 -9.55
N SER A 63 -11.04 -0.82 -10.49
CA SER A 63 -12.17 -1.71 -10.22
C SER A 63 -11.81 -2.91 -9.33
N GLU A 64 -10.53 -3.30 -9.25
CA GLU A 64 -10.08 -4.46 -8.48
C GLU A 64 -9.75 -4.11 -7.04
N TYR A 65 -9.24 -2.90 -6.78
CA TYR A 65 -8.88 -2.46 -5.42
C TYR A 65 -9.94 -1.57 -4.75
N THR A 66 -11.05 -1.26 -5.42
CA THR A 66 -12.07 -0.32 -4.90
C THR A 66 -12.60 -0.75 -3.53
N ASP A 67 -12.87 -2.05 -3.35
CA ASP A 67 -13.37 -2.58 -2.07
C ASP A 67 -12.33 -2.44 -0.95
N LEU A 68 -11.07 -2.81 -1.23
CA LEU A 68 -9.96 -2.70 -0.27
C LEU A 68 -9.67 -1.23 0.10
N LYS A 69 -9.79 -0.33 -0.87
CA LYS A 69 -9.65 1.11 -0.65
C LYS A 69 -10.77 1.63 0.25
N ALA A 70 -12.01 1.26 -0.01
CA ALA A 70 -13.17 1.69 0.78
C ALA A 70 -13.06 1.21 2.23
N GLU A 71 -12.55 0.00 2.44
CA GLU A 71 -12.27 -0.52 3.78
C GLU A 71 -11.21 0.30 4.51
N LEU A 72 -10.04 0.53 3.90
CA LEU A 72 -8.97 1.32 4.49
C LEU A 72 -9.41 2.76 4.80
N GLU A 73 -10.15 3.39 3.89
CA GLU A 73 -10.73 4.72 4.15
C GLU A 73 -11.82 4.67 5.24
N GLY A 74 -12.55 3.57 5.32
CA GLY A 74 -13.53 3.28 6.37
C GLY A 74 -12.89 3.14 7.75
N ILE A 75 -11.67 2.59 7.84
CA ILE A 75 -10.86 2.50 9.06
C ILE A 75 -10.36 3.90 9.50
N GLY A 76 -10.15 4.81 8.54
CA GLY A 76 -9.77 6.20 8.80
C GLY A 76 -8.59 6.71 7.97
N TYR A 77 -7.99 5.88 7.12
CA TYR A 77 -6.86 6.31 6.30
C TYR A 77 -7.26 7.36 5.26
N ASN A 78 -6.40 8.36 5.08
CA ASN A 78 -6.49 9.30 3.98
C ASN A 78 -5.50 8.89 2.88
N LEU A 79 -5.97 8.03 1.96
CA LEU A 79 -5.10 7.35 1.00
C LEU A 79 -4.79 8.20 -0.24
N LYS A 80 -3.51 8.21 -0.64
CA LYS A 80 -3.05 8.69 -1.93
C LYS A 80 -2.42 7.56 -2.73
N ILE A 81 -3.10 7.19 -3.82
CA ILE A 81 -2.70 6.07 -4.68
C ILE A 81 -1.55 6.50 -5.57
N ILE A 82 -0.46 5.74 -5.56
CA ILE A 82 0.70 5.92 -6.44
C ILE A 82 0.99 4.64 -7.20
N LYS A 83 1.55 4.77 -8.41
CA LYS A 83 1.86 3.61 -9.28
C LYS A 83 3.15 2.88 -8.87
N ARG A 84 4.11 3.60 -8.30
CA ARG A 84 5.41 3.08 -7.90
C ARG A 84 6.01 3.97 -6.81
N TYR A 85 6.75 3.36 -5.90
CA TYR A 85 7.60 4.07 -4.95
C TYR A 85 8.63 4.90 -5.70
N THR A 86 8.70 6.18 -5.36
CA THR A 86 9.76 7.09 -5.79
C THR A 86 10.57 7.50 -4.57
N LYS A 87 11.88 7.19 -4.59
CA LYS A 87 12.83 7.48 -3.52
C LYS A 87 12.95 8.98 -3.20
N CYS A 88 12.55 9.85 -4.13
CA CYS A 88 12.56 11.32 -3.99
C CYS A 88 11.41 11.91 -3.14
N PHE A 89 10.93 11.22 -2.12
CA PHE A 89 9.95 11.81 -1.21
C PHE A 89 10.59 12.71 -0.14
N HIS A 90 11.92 12.63 0.01
CA HIS A 90 12.69 13.40 1.00
C HIS A 90 13.30 14.72 0.46
N LEU A 91 13.03 15.09 -0.80
CA LEU A 91 13.66 16.25 -1.47
C LEU A 91 12.69 17.40 -1.81
N LEU A 92 11.50 17.41 -1.22
CA LEU A 92 10.52 18.50 -1.37
C LEU A 92 10.11 19.07 0.00
N LYS A 93 11.09 19.39 0.84
CA LYS A 93 10.94 20.34 1.94
C LYS A 93 11.64 21.64 1.59
#